data_AF-A0A952BJ57-F1
#
_entry.id   AF-A0A952BJ57-F1
#
_cell.length_a   1.000
_cell.length_b   1.000
_cell.length_c   1.000
_cell.angle_alpha   90.00
_cell.angle_beta   90.00
_cell.angle_gamma   90.00
#
_symmetry.space_group_name_H-M   'P 1'
#
loop_
_entity.id
_entity.type
_entity.pdbx_description
1 polymer ?
#
loop_
_entity_poly.entity_id
_entity_poly.type
_entity_poly.pdbx_seq_one_letter_code
_entity_poly.pdbx_strand_id
1 'polypeptide(L)'
;MGQIWDSLRSDQYVSLAPWVWIQFESAESPGPFPYVGGVAPEVVASLHEAHSLLLSSIETAISDIFSRRAALGDPSLRTRLEDAYAELVNSRPNLSTHIRCGRGPDGTFHWDFPKDPTKSATITYMGLRVFNAHTRQAIPLGFDRPIAPTVGTFLGHLDGTHTVAELRTVATAQGRDNSRFLTQLMEVFKKHDCLAFSPQTSLKDRWLEVTRDQDIVHLGHAALLYRQRDRFILFDPWLMPWFAEAPVPSLWASLLPRPAAIFLTHDHDDHVDPRTLLHMPKDIPLIVPNRRHRRALYYDYPALLGELGFGRVIELAHGESWSFDGGAVVAVPFFGEDPCDIEMPRNCYLISDRGRNTLVHVDSGPTNNGRSAVKEGVIDELVRRYGPIATLFASQQQLQEVRTY
;
A
#
# COMPACT_ATOMS: atom_id res chain seq x y z
N MET A 1 -22.13 -28.14 -10.18
CA MET A 1 -21.57 -26.98 -10.91
C MET A 1 -22.64 -25.91 -10.93
N GLY A 2 -22.24 -24.66 -10.69
CA GLY A 2 -23.03 -23.61 -10.02
C GLY A 2 -24.36 -23.22 -10.67
N GLN A 3 -25.44 -23.33 -9.90
CA GLN A 3 -26.75 -22.76 -10.25
C GLN A 3 -26.71 -21.22 -10.33
N ILE A 4 -25.74 -20.58 -9.67
CA ILE A 4 -25.66 -19.12 -9.62
C ILE A 4 -25.48 -18.50 -11.01
N TRP A 5 -24.58 -19.06 -11.83
CA TRP A 5 -24.24 -18.46 -13.13
C TRP A 5 -25.40 -18.53 -14.12
N ASP A 6 -26.26 -19.55 -14.01
CA ASP A 6 -27.44 -19.70 -14.85
C ASP A 6 -28.64 -18.89 -14.31
N SER A 7 -28.60 -18.48 -13.03
CA SER A 7 -29.62 -17.62 -12.41
C SER A 7 -29.43 -16.13 -12.71
N LEU A 8 -28.24 -15.73 -13.16
CA LEU A 8 -27.88 -14.36 -13.48
C LEU A 8 -28.01 -14.11 -14.99
N ARG A 9 -28.41 -12.90 -15.36
CA ARG A 9 -28.45 -12.49 -16.77
C ARG A 9 -27.04 -12.34 -17.32
N SER A 10 -26.71 -13.11 -18.36
CA SER A 10 -25.37 -13.21 -18.93
C SER A 10 -24.86 -11.91 -19.56
N ASP A 11 -25.77 -11.06 -20.04
CA ASP A 11 -25.50 -9.81 -20.75
C ASP A 11 -25.31 -8.59 -19.84
N GLN A 12 -25.56 -8.73 -18.53
CA GLN A 12 -25.43 -7.62 -17.59
C GLN A 12 -23.97 -7.42 -17.17
N TYR A 13 -23.53 -6.17 -17.13
CA TYR A 13 -22.33 -5.74 -16.45
C TYR A 13 -22.52 -5.87 -14.94
N VAL A 14 -21.44 -6.24 -14.24
CA VAL A 14 -21.48 -6.52 -12.81
C VAL A 14 -20.30 -5.89 -12.08
N SER A 15 -20.57 -5.34 -10.91
CA SER A 15 -19.56 -4.82 -9.99
C SER A 15 -19.88 -5.25 -8.56
N LEU A 16 -18.91 -5.07 -7.66
CA LEU A 16 -19.25 -4.98 -6.22
C LEU A 16 -20.05 -3.70 -5.96
N ALA A 17 -21.02 -3.80 -5.06
CA ALA A 17 -21.75 -2.63 -4.60
C ALA A 17 -20.79 -1.66 -3.87
N PRO A 18 -20.99 -0.33 -3.95
CA PRO A 18 -20.03 0.65 -3.41
C PRO A 18 -19.80 0.60 -1.89
N TRP A 19 -20.71 -0.02 -1.14
CA TRP A 19 -20.61 -0.22 0.32
C TRP A 19 -20.07 -1.61 0.70
N VAL A 20 -19.56 -2.37 -0.27
CA VAL A 20 -18.98 -3.69 -0.08
C VAL A 20 -17.48 -3.65 -0.29
N TRP A 21 -16.76 -4.21 0.67
CA TRP A 21 -15.32 -4.39 0.56
C TRP A 21 -14.89 -5.75 1.09
N ILE A 22 -13.77 -6.24 0.60
CA ILE A 22 -13.17 -7.51 0.96
C ILE A 22 -11.79 -7.26 1.56
N GLN A 23 -11.42 -8.08 2.54
CA GLN A 23 -10.06 -8.14 3.07
C GLN A 23 -9.60 -9.59 3.10
N PHE A 24 -8.36 -9.84 2.70
CA PHE A 24 -7.74 -11.13 2.95
C PHE A 24 -7.32 -11.26 4.41
N GLU A 25 -7.52 -12.47 4.95
CA GLU A 25 -7.21 -12.80 6.34
C GLU A 25 -5.99 -13.73 6.36
N SER A 26 -5.00 -13.38 7.18
CA SER A 26 -3.84 -14.21 7.50
C SER A 26 -4.02 -14.88 8.86
N ALA A 27 -3.41 -16.05 9.05
CA ALA A 27 -3.39 -16.73 10.35
C ALA A 27 -2.48 -16.02 11.37
N GLU A 28 -1.42 -15.37 10.87
CA GLU A 28 -0.49 -14.58 11.65
C GLU A 28 -0.91 -13.11 11.61
N SER A 29 -0.75 -12.40 12.73
CA SER A 29 -0.88 -10.94 12.71
C SER A 29 0.21 -10.43 11.75
N PRO A 30 -0.14 -9.64 10.73
CA PRO A 30 0.89 -8.92 10.00
C PRO A 30 1.60 -8.07 11.05
N GLY A 31 2.90 -8.32 11.27
CA GLY A 31 3.71 -7.40 12.08
C GLY A 31 3.65 -5.98 11.46
N PRO A 32 4.25 -4.97 12.09
CA PRO A 32 4.17 -3.58 11.62
C PRO A 32 4.78 -3.36 10.23
N PHE A 33 5.62 -4.28 9.76
CA PHE A 33 6.19 -4.24 8.41
C PHE A 33 6.09 -5.62 7.74
N PRO A 34 4.90 -6.00 7.26
CA PRO A 34 4.79 -7.19 6.44
C PRO A 34 5.51 -6.93 5.11
N TYR A 35 6.18 -7.93 4.55
CA TYR A 35 6.92 -7.81 3.27
C TYR A 35 8.22 -7.00 3.28
N VAL A 36 8.89 -6.86 4.42
CA VAL A 36 10.28 -6.37 4.44
C VAL A 36 11.19 -7.37 3.74
N GLY A 37 11.81 -6.90 2.66
CA GLY A 37 12.89 -7.56 1.94
C GLY A 37 14.26 -7.12 2.43
N GLY A 38 15.26 -7.97 2.19
CA GLY A 38 16.63 -7.76 2.67
C GLY A 38 16.93 -8.42 4.00
N VAL A 39 15.98 -9.20 4.54
CA VAL A 39 16.08 -9.86 5.84
C VAL A 39 15.33 -11.18 5.79
N ALA A 40 15.87 -12.20 6.46
CA ALA A 40 15.21 -13.49 6.56
C ALA A 40 13.95 -13.41 7.46
N PRO A 41 12.84 -14.10 7.12
CA PRO A 41 11.60 -14.05 7.89
C PRO A 41 11.77 -14.34 9.40
N GLU A 42 12.63 -15.30 9.75
CA GLU A 42 12.95 -15.67 11.13
C GLU A 42 13.61 -14.54 11.94
N VAL A 43 14.39 -13.70 11.26
CA VAL A 43 15.04 -12.52 11.86
C VAL A 43 14.00 -11.41 12.03
N VAL A 44 13.14 -11.18 11.04
CA VAL A 44 12.01 -10.22 11.13
C VAL A 44 11.07 -10.61 12.28
N ALA A 45 10.75 -11.89 12.42
CA ALA A 45 9.93 -12.40 13.52
C ALA A 45 10.58 -12.11 14.89
N SER A 46 11.90 -12.27 15.01
CA SER A 46 12.62 -11.97 16.25
C SER A 46 12.67 -10.48 16.56
N LEU A 47 12.85 -9.62 15.55
CA LEU A 47 12.78 -8.17 15.69
C LEU A 47 11.38 -7.74 16.16
N HIS A 48 10.33 -8.33 15.57
CA HIS A 48 8.95 -8.05 15.96
C HIS A 48 8.65 -8.51 17.39
N GLU A 49 9.10 -9.71 17.79
CA GLU A 49 8.96 -10.21 19.16
C GLU A 49 9.66 -9.27 20.15
N ALA A 50 10.91 -8.89 19.88
CA ALA A 50 11.67 -7.98 20.74
C ALA A 50 10.97 -6.63 20.93
N HIS A 51 10.50 -6.02 19.83
CA HIS A 51 9.79 -4.74 19.88
C HIS A 51 8.43 -4.85 20.56
N SER A 52 7.69 -5.95 20.33
CA SER A 52 6.39 -6.18 20.98
C SER A 52 6.53 -6.31 22.49
N LEU A 53 7.60 -6.98 22.96
CA LEU A 53 7.90 -7.12 24.38
C LEU A 53 8.32 -5.79 25.03
N LEU A 54 8.96 -4.88 24.28
CA LEU A 54 9.37 -3.56 24.76
C LEU A 54 8.31 -2.47 24.62
N LEU A 55 7.30 -2.67 23.77
CA LEU A 55 6.36 -1.64 23.35
C LEU A 55 5.76 -0.90 24.55
N SER A 56 5.22 -1.63 25.54
CA SER A 56 4.62 -1.03 26.72
C SER A 56 5.61 -0.18 27.54
N SER A 57 6.88 -0.59 27.61
CA SER A 57 7.93 0.18 28.31
C SER A 57 8.27 1.47 27.57
N ILE A 58 8.32 1.41 26.23
CA ILE A 58 8.55 2.57 25.37
C ILE A 58 7.36 3.54 25.46
N GLU A 59 6.12 3.05 25.36
CA GLU A 59 4.92 3.87 25.51
C GLU A 59 4.85 4.56 26.88
N THR A 60 5.26 3.86 27.93
CA THR A 60 5.36 4.43 29.28
C THR A 60 6.40 5.55 29.33
N ALA A 61 7.60 5.33 28.79
CA ALA A 61 8.66 6.34 28.73
C ALA A 61 8.22 7.58 27.93
N ILE A 62 7.54 7.39 26.80
CA ILE A 62 6.96 8.47 26.00
C ILE A 62 5.89 9.22 26.81
N SER A 63 4.98 8.51 27.47
CA SER A 63 3.95 9.09 28.34
C SER A 63 4.55 9.92 29.48
N ASP A 64 5.66 9.46 30.07
CA ASP A 64 6.36 10.19 31.12
C ASP A 64 6.96 11.51 30.62
N ILE A 65 7.51 11.53 29.40
CA ILE A 65 8.00 12.76 28.76
C ILE A 65 6.84 13.74 28.55
N PHE A 66 5.73 13.30 27.95
CA PHE A 66 4.57 14.16 27.70
C PHE A 66 3.91 14.66 28.98
N SER A 67 3.92 13.83 30.03
CA SER A 67 3.40 14.17 31.35
C SER A 67 4.40 14.96 32.21
N ARG A 68 5.59 15.29 31.67
CA ARG A 68 6.67 15.98 32.38
C ARG A 68 7.18 15.26 33.64
N ARG A 69 7.02 13.94 33.69
CA ARG A 69 7.64 13.05 34.70
C ARG A 69 9.09 12.70 34.34
N ALA A 70 9.44 12.79 33.05
CA ALA A 70 10.79 12.70 32.53
C ALA A 70 11.12 13.93 31.67
N ALA A 71 12.41 14.29 31.60
CA ALA A 71 12.88 15.35 30.71
C ALA A 71 13.17 14.76 29.32
N LEU A 72 12.73 15.46 28.25
CA LEU A 72 12.96 15.04 26.86
C LEU A 72 14.46 14.80 26.59
N GLY A 73 15.34 15.69 27.10
CA GLY A 73 16.79 15.63 26.92
C GLY A 73 17.56 14.93 28.05
N ASP A 74 16.95 14.01 28.81
CA ASP A 74 17.66 13.23 29.82
C ASP A 74 18.65 12.25 29.15
N PRO A 75 19.98 12.47 29.24
CA PRO A 75 20.96 11.60 28.58
C PRO A 75 20.93 10.17 29.12
N SER A 76 20.43 9.95 30.33
CA SER A 76 20.33 8.62 30.93
C SER A 76 19.14 7.81 30.38
N LEU A 77 18.16 8.45 29.73
CA LEU A 77 17.01 7.76 29.15
C LEU A 77 17.45 6.84 28.00
N ARG A 78 18.31 7.36 27.12
CA ARG A 78 18.89 6.59 26.00
C ARG A 78 19.62 5.36 26.50
N THR A 79 20.53 5.55 27.46
CA THR A 79 21.31 4.45 28.05
C THR A 79 20.40 3.38 28.65
N ARG A 80 19.38 3.79 29.41
CA ARG A 80 18.42 2.84 30.01
C ARG A 80 17.62 2.05 28.97
N LEU A 81 17.16 2.70 27.90
CA LEU A 81 16.43 2.02 26.82
C LEU A 81 17.31 1.01 26.07
N GLU A 82 18.53 1.41 25.73
CA GLU A 82 19.52 0.54 25.09
C GLU A 82 19.89 -0.67 25.98
N ASP A 83 20.12 -0.45 27.27
CA ASP A 83 20.44 -1.53 28.23
C ASP A 83 19.26 -2.48 28.43
N ALA A 84 18.04 -1.95 28.57
CA ALA A 84 16.83 -2.75 28.66
C ALA A 84 16.61 -3.60 27.40
N TYR A 85 16.91 -3.05 26.22
CA TYR A 85 16.85 -3.80 24.97
C TYR A 85 17.86 -4.94 24.94
N ALA A 86 19.12 -4.67 25.31
CA ALA A 86 20.15 -5.69 25.36
C ALA A 86 19.86 -6.77 26.40
N GLU A 87 19.33 -6.41 27.57
CA GLU A 87 18.90 -7.38 28.57
C GLU A 87 17.80 -8.29 28.02
N LEU A 88 16.77 -7.72 27.38
CA LEU A 88 15.67 -8.48 26.78
C LEU A 88 16.18 -9.51 25.76
N VAL A 89 17.03 -9.08 24.83
CA VAL A 89 17.57 -9.93 23.76
C VAL A 89 18.50 -11.00 24.33
N ASN A 90 19.45 -10.61 25.18
CA ASN A 90 20.47 -11.53 25.70
C ASN A 90 19.89 -12.57 26.69
N SER A 91 18.75 -12.27 27.34
CA SER A 91 18.07 -13.24 28.21
C SER A 91 17.24 -14.29 27.44
N ARG A 92 17.17 -14.21 26.10
CA ARG A 92 16.30 -15.04 25.25
C ARG A 92 17.09 -15.67 24.09
N PRO A 93 17.41 -16.99 24.14
CA PRO A 93 18.22 -17.65 23.12
C PRO A 93 17.71 -17.52 21.68
N ASN A 94 16.39 -17.52 21.48
CA ASN A 94 15.77 -17.30 20.17
C ASN A 94 16.06 -15.91 19.61
N LEU A 95 16.03 -14.86 20.45
CA LEU A 95 16.31 -13.50 20.03
C LEU A 95 17.81 -13.27 19.82
N SER A 96 18.65 -13.71 20.76
CA SER A 96 20.11 -13.54 20.69
C SER A 96 20.76 -14.31 19.53
N THR A 97 20.07 -15.28 18.95
CA THR A 97 20.51 -15.97 17.71
C THR A 97 20.46 -15.04 16.50
N HIS A 98 19.52 -14.08 16.48
CA HIS A 98 19.27 -13.22 15.33
C HIS A 98 19.65 -11.75 15.56
N ILE A 99 19.57 -11.27 16.80
CA ILE A 99 19.82 -9.87 17.16
C ILE A 99 21.09 -9.81 18.00
N ARG A 100 22.05 -9.00 17.57
CA ARG A 100 23.31 -8.76 18.26
C ARG A 100 23.28 -7.37 18.85
N CYS A 101 23.19 -7.27 20.17
CA CYS A 101 23.19 -5.96 20.83
C CYS A 101 23.85 -5.97 22.20
N GLY A 102 24.44 -4.82 22.55
CA GLY A 102 25.09 -4.60 23.84
C GLY A 102 26.13 -3.48 23.78
N ARG A 103 26.63 -3.08 24.95
CA ARG A 103 27.70 -2.06 25.03
C ARG A 103 29.08 -2.68 24.87
N GLY A 104 29.90 -2.03 24.05
CA GLY A 104 31.33 -2.29 23.98
C GLY A 104 32.09 -1.76 25.20
N PRO A 105 33.39 -2.09 25.33
CA PRO A 105 34.24 -1.59 26.42
C PRO A 105 34.40 -0.07 26.45
N ASP A 106 34.15 0.61 25.33
CA ASP A 106 34.19 2.07 25.16
C ASP A 106 32.86 2.75 25.55
N GLY A 107 31.85 1.98 25.94
CA GLY A 107 30.51 2.48 26.29
C GLY A 107 29.57 2.64 25.10
N THR A 108 30.04 2.43 23.86
CA THR A 108 29.22 2.54 22.66
C THR A 108 28.22 1.39 22.60
N PHE A 109 26.95 1.69 22.36
CA PHE A 109 25.93 0.67 22.14
C PHE A 109 25.99 0.17 20.69
N HIS A 110 26.10 -1.14 20.53
CA HIS A 110 26.03 -1.80 19.24
C HIS A 110 24.69 -2.52 19.11
N TRP A 111 24.10 -2.46 17.93
CA TRP A 111 22.88 -3.17 17.57
C TRP A 111 22.95 -3.55 16.09
N ASP A 112 22.82 -4.84 15.78
CA ASP A 112 22.91 -5.38 14.43
C ASP A 112 22.10 -6.67 14.29
N PHE A 113 21.74 -7.03 13.06
CA PHE A 113 21.05 -8.26 12.72
C PHE A 113 21.48 -8.71 11.31
N PRO A 114 21.45 -10.02 11.00
CA PRO A 114 21.88 -10.51 9.71
C PRO A 114 20.90 -10.08 8.61
N LYS A 115 21.45 -9.47 7.56
CA LYS A 115 20.73 -9.03 6.36
C LYS A 115 20.94 -10.06 5.26
N ASP A 116 19.89 -10.32 4.49
CA ASP A 116 19.91 -11.22 3.35
C ASP A 116 19.12 -10.58 2.19
N PRO A 117 19.80 -10.01 1.17
CA PRO A 117 19.13 -9.33 0.06
C PRO A 117 18.24 -10.26 -0.79
N THR A 118 18.39 -11.58 -0.62
CA THR A 118 17.64 -12.60 -1.38
C THR A 118 16.36 -13.05 -0.69
N LYS A 119 16.13 -12.61 0.55
CA LYS A 119 14.95 -13.00 1.34
C LYS A 119 14.07 -11.81 1.68
N SER A 120 12.79 -12.13 1.80
CA SER A 120 11.74 -11.20 2.23
C SER A 120 10.77 -11.93 3.15
N ALA A 121 10.20 -11.19 4.10
CA ALA A 121 9.02 -11.65 4.82
C ALA A 121 7.87 -11.86 3.84
N THR A 122 7.04 -12.87 4.08
CA THR A 122 5.87 -13.18 3.24
C THR A 122 4.65 -13.39 4.12
N ILE A 123 3.49 -12.96 3.66
CA ILE A 123 2.21 -13.36 4.26
C ILE A 123 1.56 -14.40 3.37
N THR A 124 1.05 -15.46 4.00
CA THR A 124 0.11 -16.37 3.35
C THR A 124 -1.29 -16.07 3.85
N TYR A 125 -2.20 -15.76 2.92
CA TYR A 125 -3.60 -15.59 3.24
C TYR A 125 -4.30 -16.95 3.34
N MET A 126 -5.08 -17.11 4.41
CA MET A 126 -5.81 -18.33 4.73
C MET A 126 -7.32 -18.19 4.51
N GLY A 127 -7.77 -17.01 4.10
CA GLY A 127 -9.16 -16.74 3.81
C GLY A 127 -9.39 -15.29 3.41
N LEU A 128 -10.66 -14.94 3.35
CA LEU A 128 -11.12 -13.59 3.14
C LEU A 128 -12.35 -13.30 4.00
N ARG A 129 -12.61 -12.02 4.21
CA ARG A 129 -13.83 -11.54 4.83
C ARG A 129 -14.50 -10.53 3.91
N VAL A 130 -15.78 -10.78 3.62
CA VAL A 130 -16.64 -9.85 2.88
C VAL A 130 -17.37 -8.98 3.89
N PHE A 131 -17.23 -7.67 3.77
CA PHE A 131 -17.92 -6.68 4.57
C PHE A 131 -18.98 -6.00 3.73
N ASN A 132 -20.22 -5.98 4.22
CA ASN A 132 -21.31 -5.21 3.64
C ASN A 132 -21.72 -4.15 4.67
N ALA A 133 -21.30 -2.90 4.44
CA ALA A 133 -21.56 -1.81 5.38
C ALA A 133 -23.05 -1.44 5.45
N HIS A 134 -23.80 -1.63 4.36
CA HIS A 134 -25.24 -1.35 4.31
C HIS A 134 -26.04 -2.30 5.20
N THR A 135 -25.78 -3.61 5.11
CA THR A 135 -26.46 -4.63 5.92
C THR A 135 -25.76 -4.89 7.26
N ARG A 136 -24.60 -4.27 7.51
CA ARG A 136 -23.74 -4.45 8.69
C ARG A 136 -23.33 -5.91 8.90
N GLN A 137 -23.01 -6.60 7.80
CA GLN A 137 -22.59 -8.00 7.81
C GLN A 137 -21.09 -8.15 7.55
N ALA A 138 -20.49 -9.14 8.19
CA ALA A 138 -19.14 -9.61 7.94
C ALA A 138 -19.17 -11.13 7.73
N ILE A 139 -18.80 -11.57 6.53
CA ILE A 139 -18.93 -12.96 6.08
C ILE A 139 -17.53 -13.54 5.82
N PRO A 140 -17.02 -14.43 6.68
CA PRO A 140 -15.73 -15.07 6.47
C PRO A 140 -15.85 -16.22 5.46
N LEU A 141 -14.83 -16.39 4.62
CA LEU A 141 -14.61 -17.54 3.75
C LEU A 141 -13.16 -17.99 3.87
N GLY A 142 -12.94 -19.21 4.35
CA GLY A 142 -11.61 -19.80 4.42
C GLY A 142 -11.13 -20.31 3.06
N PHE A 143 -9.81 -20.35 2.90
CA PHE A 143 -9.14 -20.99 1.78
C PHE A 143 -8.65 -22.38 2.20
N ASP A 144 -9.04 -23.41 1.47
CA ASP A 144 -8.51 -24.78 1.69
C ASP A 144 -7.06 -24.94 1.18
N ARG A 145 -6.60 -24.00 0.34
CA ARG A 145 -5.29 -23.97 -0.30
C ARG A 145 -4.92 -22.54 -0.73
N PRO A 146 -3.63 -22.23 -1.01
CA PRO A 146 -3.23 -20.93 -1.52
C PRO A 146 -3.96 -20.58 -2.83
N ILE A 147 -4.92 -19.67 -2.75
CA ILE A 147 -5.76 -19.23 -3.88
C ILE A 147 -5.88 -17.69 -3.95
N ALA A 148 -5.27 -16.98 -3.00
CA ALA A 148 -5.41 -15.53 -2.86
C ALA A 148 -5.12 -14.75 -4.16
N PRO A 149 -4.06 -15.03 -4.94
CA PRO A 149 -3.84 -14.34 -6.22
C PRO A 149 -4.98 -14.55 -7.21
N THR A 150 -5.52 -15.77 -7.30
CA THR A 150 -6.65 -16.10 -8.19
C THR A 150 -7.91 -15.37 -7.77
N VAL A 151 -8.17 -15.30 -6.46
CA VAL A 151 -9.31 -14.54 -5.92
C VAL A 151 -9.14 -13.05 -6.18
N GLY A 152 -7.95 -12.49 -5.95
CA GLY A 152 -7.69 -11.06 -6.17
C GLY A 152 -7.83 -10.66 -7.64
N THR A 153 -7.39 -11.50 -8.59
CA THR A 153 -7.67 -11.34 -10.02
C THR A 153 -9.16 -11.36 -10.32
N PHE A 154 -9.90 -12.31 -9.76
CA PHE A 154 -11.34 -12.39 -9.94
C PHE A 154 -12.07 -11.14 -9.39
N LEU A 155 -11.68 -10.66 -8.21
CA LEU A 155 -12.22 -9.44 -7.60
C LEU A 155 -11.93 -8.19 -8.44
N GLY A 156 -10.76 -8.13 -9.08
CA GLY A 156 -10.40 -7.02 -9.98
C GLY A 156 -11.25 -6.92 -11.26
N HIS A 157 -12.05 -7.95 -11.59
CA HIS A 157 -13.02 -7.90 -12.67
C HIS A 157 -14.43 -7.45 -12.22
N LEU A 158 -14.67 -7.30 -10.91
CA LEU A 158 -15.94 -6.80 -10.36
C LEU A 158 -15.96 -5.26 -10.29
N ASP A 159 -15.52 -4.61 -11.37
CA ASP A 159 -15.36 -3.16 -11.52
C ASP A 159 -16.46 -2.52 -12.41
N GLY A 160 -17.44 -3.31 -12.86
CA GLY A 160 -18.53 -2.82 -13.70
C GLY A 160 -18.16 -2.68 -15.19
N THR A 161 -17.01 -3.19 -15.62
CA THR A 161 -16.63 -3.23 -17.05
C THR A 161 -16.74 -4.62 -17.67
N HIS A 162 -17.07 -5.63 -16.88
CA HIS A 162 -17.20 -7.02 -17.33
C HIS A 162 -18.65 -7.50 -17.16
N THR A 163 -19.09 -8.30 -18.13
CA THR A 163 -20.39 -8.98 -18.10
C THR A 163 -20.36 -10.22 -17.22
N VAL A 164 -21.52 -10.69 -16.79
CA VAL A 164 -21.68 -11.96 -16.07
C VAL A 164 -21.10 -13.14 -16.88
N ALA A 165 -21.28 -13.15 -18.21
CA ALA A 165 -20.72 -14.19 -19.07
C ALA A 165 -19.18 -14.21 -19.08
N GLU A 166 -18.56 -13.03 -19.12
CA GLU A 166 -17.10 -12.90 -19.05
C GLU A 166 -16.58 -13.33 -17.68
N LEU A 167 -17.21 -12.93 -16.58
CA LEU A 167 -16.84 -13.39 -15.25
C LEU A 167 -16.98 -14.91 -15.09
N ARG A 168 -18.04 -15.51 -15.64
CA ARG A 168 -18.20 -16.97 -15.66
C ARG A 168 -17.02 -17.62 -16.38
N THR A 169 -16.62 -17.07 -17.52
CA THR A 169 -15.45 -17.55 -18.28
C THR A 169 -14.18 -17.47 -17.44
N VAL A 170 -13.92 -16.32 -16.81
CA VAL A 170 -12.76 -16.14 -15.92
C VAL A 170 -12.78 -17.15 -14.78
N ALA A 171 -13.92 -17.33 -14.10
CA ALA A 171 -14.05 -18.26 -12.98
C ALA A 171 -13.89 -19.73 -13.38
N THR A 172 -14.40 -20.12 -14.55
CA THR A 172 -14.36 -21.51 -15.03
C THR A 172 -13.01 -21.89 -15.66
N ALA A 173 -12.24 -20.91 -16.14
CA ALA A 173 -10.89 -21.12 -16.66
C ALA A 173 -9.86 -21.46 -15.57
N GLN A 174 -10.13 -21.13 -14.30
CA GLN A 174 -9.29 -21.51 -13.17
C GLN A 174 -9.60 -22.97 -12.80
N GLY A 175 -8.62 -23.88 -12.85
CA GLY A 175 -8.81 -25.33 -12.68
C GLY A 175 -9.81 -25.74 -11.58
N ARG A 176 -10.40 -26.95 -11.70
CA ARG A 176 -11.62 -27.41 -11.01
C ARG A 176 -11.91 -26.79 -9.63
N ASP A 177 -11.01 -26.88 -8.65
CA ASP A 177 -11.34 -26.41 -7.30
C ASP A 177 -11.24 -24.88 -7.13
N ASN A 178 -10.44 -24.18 -7.95
CA ASN A 178 -10.47 -22.71 -7.97
C ASN A 178 -11.80 -22.23 -8.56
N SER A 179 -12.26 -22.85 -9.65
CA SER A 179 -13.58 -22.57 -10.22
C SER A 179 -14.71 -22.81 -9.21
N ARG A 180 -14.62 -23.88 -8.41
CA ARG A 180 -15.58 -24.16 -7.33
C ARG A 180 -15.59 -23.04 -6.29
N PHE A 181 -14.42 -22.62 -5.81
CA PHE A 181 -14.31 -21.54 -4.82
C PHE A 181 -14.84 -20.20 -5.36
N LEU A 182 -14.45 -19.81 -6.58
CA LEU A 182 -14.93 -18.57 -7.19
C LEU A 182 -16.44 -18.57 -7.43
N THR A 183 -17.01 -19.74 -7.76
CA THR A 183 -18.46 -19.91 -7.86
C THR A 183 -19.15 -19.75 -6.51
N GLN A 184 -18.59 -20.35 -5.44
CA GLN A 184 -19.09 -20.18 -4.07
C GLN A 184 -19.00 -18.72 -3.60
N LEU A 185 -17.91 -18.02 -3.96
CA LEU A 185 -17.74 -16.60 -3.65
C LEU A 185 -18.83 -15.75 -4.33
N MET A 186 -19.15 -16.03 -5.59
CA MET A 186 -20.27 -15.38 -6.28
C MET A 186 -21.65 -15.72 -5.68
N GLU A 187 -21.85 -16.95 -5.20
CA GLU A 187 -23.06 -17.32 -4.45
C GLU A 187 -23.18 -16.51 -3.16
N VAL A 188 -22.09 -16.32 -2.42
CA VAL A 188 -22.06 -15.45 -1.24
C VAL A 188 -22.39 -14.02 -1.61
N PHE A 189 -21.75 -13.47 -2.65
CA PHE A 189 -22.03 -12.09 -3.05
C PHE A 189 -23.49 -11.89 -3.46
N LYS A 190 -24.09 -12.84 -4.18
CA LYS A 190 -25.51 -12.76 -4.53
C LYS A 190 -26.42 -12.90 -3.32
N LYS A 191 -26.15 -13.87 -2.44
CA LYS A 191 -26.97 -14.14 -1.25
C LYS A 191 -27.02 -12.97 -0.27
N HIS A 192 -25.93 -12.20 -0.20
CA HIS A 192 -25.76 -11.09 0.74
C HIS A 192 -25.88 -9.71 0.10
N ASP A 193 -26.50 -9.63 -1.09
CA ASP A 193 -26.77 -8.39 -1.84
C ASP A 193 -25.51 -7.52 -2.01
N CYS A 194 -24.39 -8.17 -2.34
CA CYS A 194 -23.10 -7.52 -2.50
C CYS A 194 -22.78 -7.08 -3.94
N LEU A 195 -23.62 -7.43 -4.91
CA LEU A 195 -23.40 -7.17 -6.33
C LEU A 195 -24.33 -6.07 -6.85
N ALA A 196 -23.80 -5.22 -7.72
CA ALA A 196 -24.58 -4.32 -8.56
C ALA A 196 -24.57 -4.81 -10.01
N PHE A 197 -25.71 -4.70 -10.69
CA PHE A 197 -25.88 -5.12 -12.08
C PHE A 197 -26.41 -3.96 -12.94
N SER A 198 -25.94 -3.86 -14.17
CA SER A 198 -26.38 -2.85 -15.13
C SER A 198 -26.39 -3.40 -16.56
N PRO A 199 -27.34 -3.00 -17.44
CA PRO A 199 -27.28 -3.35 -18.86
C PRO A 199 -26.17 -2.61 -19.62
N GLN A 200 -25.58 -1.57 -19.03
CA GLN A 200 -24.55 -0.75 -19.67
C GLN A 200 -23.49 -0.28 -18.67
N THR A 201 -22.27 -0.06 -19.15
CA THR A 201 -21.24 0.67 -18.39
C THR A 201 -21.38 2.17 -18.65
N SER A 202 -21.17 3.00 -17.63
CA SER A 202 -21.25 4.47 -17.75
C SER A 202 -20.24 5.23 -16.91
N LEU A 203 -19.47 4.55 -16.03
CA LEU A 203 -18.58 5.20 -15.08
C LEU A 203 -17.53 6.07 -15.78
N LYS A 204 -16.84 5.52 -16.79
CA LYS A 204 -15.83 6.26 -17.56
C LYS A 204 -16.42 7.54 -18.16
N ASP A 205 -17.55 7.43 -18.85
CA ASP A 205 -18.18 8.56 -19.53
C ASP A 205 -18.65 9.64 -18.54
N ARG A 206 -19.20 9.22 -17.39
CA ARG A 206 -19.55 10.16 -16.31
C ARG A 206 -18.34 10.90 -15.77
N TRP A 207 -17.23 10.21 -15.55
CA TRP A 207 -15.98 10.87 -15.13
C TRP A 207 -15.44 11.82 -16.21
N LEU A 208 -15.55 11.47 -17.50
CA LEU A 208 -15.16 12.35 -18.61
C LEU A 208 -16.06 13.59 -18.74
N GLU A 209 -17.34 13.47 -18.39
CA GLU A 209 -18.31 14.57 -18.39
C GLU A 209 -18.03 15.58 -17.26
N VAL A 210 -17.70 15.10 -16.05
CA VAL A 210 -17.57 15.96 -14.85
C VAL A 210 -16.17 16.49 -14.58
N THR A 211 -15.15 15.96 -15.26
CA THR A 211 -13.77 16.46 -15.18
C THR A 211 -13.39 17.16 -16.48
N ARG A 212 -12.20 17.76 -16.53
CA ARG A 212 -11.56 18.27 -17.76
C ARG A 212 -10.20 17.62 -17.93
N ASP A 213 -9.69 17.68 -19.15
CA ASP A 213 -8.33 17.21 -19.44
C ASP A 213 -7.31 17.93 -18.54
N GLN A 214 -6.33 17.18 -18.01
CA GLN A 214 -5.32 17.63 -17.04
C GLN A 214 -5.87 18.04 -15.66
N ASP A 215 -7.14 17.75 -15.36
CA ASP A 215 -7.65 17.87 -13.99
C ASP A 215 -7.04 16.81 -13.09
N ILE A 216 -6.90 17.17 -11.82
CA ILE A 216 -6.54 16.26 -10.75
C ILE A 216 -7.62 16.32 -9.68
N VAL A 217 -8.12 15.16 -9.30
CA VAL A 217 -9.18 15.01 -8.30
C VAL A 217 -8.55 14.40 -7.06
N HIS A 218 -8.65 15.12 -5.94
CA HIS A 218 -8.23 14.63 -4.64
C HIS A 218 -9.32 13.73 -4.06
N LEU A 219 -8.99 12.45 -3.87
CA LEU A 219 -9.95 11.44 -3.41
C LEU A 219 -9.94 11.26 -1.89
N GLY A 220 -8.97 11.86 -1.19
CA GLY A 220 -8.74 11.73 0.25
C GLY A 220 -7.29 11.33 0.54
N HIS A 221 -6.75 11.76 1.69
CA HIS A 221 -5.34 11.53 2.08
C HIS A 221 -4.35 11.87 0.95
N ALA A 222 -3.56 10.90 0.47
CA ALA A 222 -2.65 11.02 -0.67
C ALA A 222 -3.25 10.52 -2.00
N ALA A 223 -4.49 10.00 -1.99
CA ALA A 223 -5.11 9.43 -3.17
C ALA A 223 -5.48 10.51 -4.19
N LEU A 224 -4.91 10.41 -5.40
CA LEU A 224 -5.14 11.36 -6.49
C LEU A 224 -5.56 10.64 -7.77
N LEU A 225 -6.56 11.17 -8.46
CA LEU A 225 -6.97 10.75 -9.80
C LEU A 225 -6.62 11.85 -10.80
N TYR A 226 -5.65 11.60 -11.67
CA TYR A 226 -5.25 12.51 -12.73
C TYR A 226 -5.92 12.14 -14.06
N ARG A 227 -6.57 13.10 -14.71
CA ARG A 227 -7.15 12.92 -16.05
C ARG A 227 -6.15 13.29 -17.13
N GLN A 228 -5.84 12.31 -17.98
CA GLN A 228 -5.02 12.46 -19.18
C GLN A 228 -5.88 12.16 -20.40
N ARG A 229 -6.37 13.19 -21.10
CA ARG A 229 -7.34 13.09 -22.21
C ARG A 229 -8.57 12.25 -21.84
N ASP A 230 -8.64 11.02 -22.34
CA ASP A 230 -9.72 10.05 -22.11
C ASP A 230 -9.33 8.94 -21.11
N ARG A 231 -8.16 9.05 -20.48
CA ARG A 231 -7.60 8.09 -19.53
C ARG A 231 -7.48 8.70 -18.14
N PHE A 232 -7.39 7.82 -17.15
CA PHE A 232 -7.20 8.19 -15.75
C PHE A 232 -5.97 7.49 -15.18
N ILE A 233 -5.19 8.20 -14.37
CA ILE A 233 -4.02 7.67 -13.68
C ILE A 233 -4.29 7.85 -12.18
N LEU A 234 -4.09 6.79 -11.40
CA LEU A 234 -4.39 6.77 -9.97
C LEU A 234 -3.09 6.72 -9.16
N PHE A 235 -2.98 7.54 -8.12
CA PHE A 235 -1.84 7.60 -7.22
C PHE A 235 -2.29 7.26 -5.80
N ASP A 236 -1.51 6.45 -5.08
CA ASP A 236 -1.68 6.08 -3.67
C ASP A 236 -3.14 5.85 -3.25
N PRO A 237 -3.86 4.90 -3.87
CA PRO A 237 -5.28 4.72 -3.63
C PRO A 237 -5.53 4.14 -2.24
N TRP A 238 -5.80 5.01 -1.28
CA TRP A 238 -6.36 4.65 0.02
C TRP A 238 -7.81 5.14 0.09
N LEU A 239 -8.74 4.25 -0.27
CA LEU A 239 -10.15 4.59 -0.44
C LEU A 239 -11.03 4.06 0.69
N MET A 240 -10.42 3.48 1.73
CA MET A 240 -11.15 2.79 2.77
C MET A 240 -12.25 3.69 3.34
N PRO A 241 -13.52 3.23 3.35
CA PRO A 241 -14.63 4.06 3.74
C PRO A 241 -14.48 4.40 5.22
N TRP A 242 -14.08 5.64 5.49
CA TRP A 242 -13.84 6.09 6.84
C TRP A 242 -15.12 6.73 7.43
N PHE A 243 -15.39 6.34 8.68
CA PHE A 243 -16.56 6.58 9.55
C PHE A 243 -17.86 5.79 9.25
N ALA A 244 -18.18 4.87 10.17
CA ALA A 244 -19.51 4.27 10.34
C ALA A 244 -20.62 5.31 10.60
N GLU A 245 -20.23 6.56 10.88
CA GLU A 245 -21.09 7.71 11.18
C GLU A 245 -21.24 8.67 9.99
N ALA A 246 -20.50 8.47 8.89
CA ALA A 246 -20.65 9.30 7.71
C ALA A 246 -22.03 9.08 7.08
N PRO A 247 -22.84 10.13 6.85
CA PRO A 247 -24.19 10.00 6.31
C PRO A 247 -24.21 9.65 4.81
N VAL A 248 -23.07 9.75 4.13
CA VAL A 248 -22.89 9.44 2.71
C VAL A 248 -21.72 8.44 2.58
N PRO A 249 -21.87 7.35 1.80
CA PRO A 249 -20.76 6.44 1.54
C PRO A 249 -19.57 7.17 0.95
N SER A 250 -18.36 6.88 1.43
CA SER A 250 -17.14 7.33 0.78
C SER A 250 -17.07 6.81 -0.67
N LEU A 251 -16.35 7.54 -1.51
CA LEU A 251 -16.03 7.07 -2.84
C LEU A 251 -15.25 5.75 -2.75
N TRP A 252 -15.67 4.74 -3.52
CA TRP A 252 -15.07 3.40 -3.49
C TRP A 252 -14.57 2.99 -4.87
N ALA A 253 -13.75 1.93 -4.94
CA ALA A 253 -13.11 1.45 -6.17
C ALA A 253 -14.12 1.22 -7.31
N SER A 254 -15.30 0.68 -7.02
CA SER A 254 -16.35 0.41 -8.01
C SER A 254 -17.06 1.66 -8.55
N LEU A 255 -16.75 2.85 -8.02
CA LEU A 255 -17.23 4.14 -8.50
C LEU A 255 -16.15 4.96 -9.21
N LEU A 256 -14.91 4.47 -9.24
CA LEU A 256 -13.81 5.11 -9.98
C LEU A 256 -13.83 4.67 -11.45
N PRO A 257 -13.32 5.52 -12.37
CA PRO A 257 -13.10 5.06 -13.73
C PRO A 257 -11.92 4.09 -13.70
N ARG A 258 -12.01 3.02 -14.50
CA ARG A 258 -10.92 2.06 -14.68
C ARG A 258 -9.61 2.79 -15.03
N PRO A 259 -8.57 2.74 -14.17
CA PRO A 259 -7.35 3.50 -14.40
C PRO A 259 -6.49 2.84 -15.49
N ALA A 260 -5.71 3.65 -16.20
CA ALA A 260 -4.72 3.20 -17.17
C ALA A 260 -3.44 2.69 -16.48
N ALA A 261 -3.17 3.17 -15.26
CA ALA A 261 -2.07 2.75 -14.40
C ALA A 261 -2.33 3.22 -12.96
N ILE A 262 -1.74 2.50 -12.00
CA ILE A 262 -1.70 2.88 -10.58
C ILE A 262 -0.25 3.15 -10.19
N PHE A 263 0.01 4.19 -9.42
CA PHE A 263 1.32 4.55 -8.90
C PHE A 263 1.29 4.51 -7.37
N LEU A 264 2.25 3.80 -6.77
CA LEU A 264 2.48 3.79 -5.33
C LEU A 264 3.78 4.55 -5.03
N THR A 265 3.76 5.44 -4.05
CA THR A 265 4.91 6.29 -3.69
C THR A 265 5.87 5.62 -2.72
N HIS A 266 5.36 5.06 -1.64
CA HIS A 266 6.18 4.45 -0.59
C HIS A 266 5.39 3.45 0.26
N ASP A 267 6.10 2.76 1.15
CA ASP A 267 5.73 1.50 1.80
C ASP A 267 4.76 1.60 2.98
N HIS A 268 4.27 2.79 3.31
CA HIS A 268 3.33 2.97 4.43
C HIS A 268 1.91 2.52 4.07
N ASP A 269 1.17 2.03 5.08
CA ASP A 269 -0.14 1.39 4.92
C ASP A 269 -1.22 2.32 4.33
N ASP A 270 -1.08 3.62 4.53
CA ASP A 270 -1.94 4.68 3.99
C ASP A 270 -1.62 5.07 2.54
N HIS A 271 -0.56 4.47 1.96
CA HIS A 271 -0.17 4.61 0.55
C HIS A 271 -0.25 3.27 -0.19
N VAL A 272 -0.03 2.16 0.51
CA VAL A 272 -0.08 0.78 0.00
C VAL A 272 -1.18 0.00 0.71
N ASP A 273 -2.43 0.43 0.57
CA ASP A 273 -3.54 -0.23 1.25
C ASP A 273 -3.97 -1.52 0.53
N PRO A 274 -3.68 -2.73 1.06
CA PRO A 274 -4.00 -3.98 0.36
C PRO A 274 -5.51 -4.17 0.20
N ARG A 275 -6.32 -3.58 1.10
CA ARG A 275 -7.78 -3.63 1.05
C ARG A 275 -8.30 -2.90 -0.18
N THR A 276 -7.83 -1.67 -0.44
CA THR A 276 -8.20 -0.92 -1.66
C THR A 276 -7.63 -1.59 -2.92
N LEU A 277 -6.35 -1.95 -2.91
CA LEU A 277 -5.68 -2.57 -4.07
C LEU A 277 -6.30 -3.90 -4.49
N LEU A 278 -6.86 -4.67 -3.54
CA LEU A 278 -7.59 -5.90 -3.82
C LEU A 278 -8.80 -5.69 -4.77
N HIS A 279 -9.40 -4.50 -4.78
CA HIS A 279 -10.56 -4.17 -5.61
C HIS A 279 -10.18 -3.50 -6.95
N MET A 280 -8.90 -3.19 -7.15
CA MET A 280 -8.43 -2.58 -8.39
C MET A 280 -8.29 -3.61 -9.52
N PRO A 281 -8.38 -3.21 -10.79
CA PRO A 281 -8.04 -4.08 -11.92
C PRO A 281 -6.62 -4.64 -11.82
N LYS A 282 -6.43 -5.92 -12.17
CA LYS A 282 -5.14 -6.62 -12.02
C LYS A 282 -4.29 -6.73 -13.30
N ASP A 283 -4.87 -6.40 -14.44
CA ASP A 283 -4.26 -6.43 -15.77
C ASP A 283 -3.67 -5.08 -16.21
N ILE A 284 -3.83 -4.04 -15.39
CA ILE A 284 -3.23 -2.72 -15.60
C ILE A 284 -1.83 -2.66 -14.98
N PRO A 285 -0.94 -1.80 -15.48
CA PRO A 285 0.33 -1.52 -14.83
C PRO A 285 0.14 -0.97 -13.42
N LEU A 286 0.87 -1.55 -12.46
CA LEU A 286 1.04 -0.98 -11.12
C LEU A 286 2.51 -0.61 -10.94
N ILE A 287 2.77 0.68 -10.78
CA ILE A 287 4.10 1.28 -10.72
C ILE A 287 4.49 1.47 -9.25
N VAL A 288 5.70 1.05 -8.91
CA VAL A 288 6.23 1.08 -7.53
C VAL A 288 7.68 1.57 -7.50
N PRO A 289 8.19 1.96 -6.32
CA PRO A 289 9.61 2.22 -6.12
C PRO A 289 10.48 1.03 -6.46
N ASN A 290 11.66 1.30 -7.00
CA ASN A 290 12.59 0.26 -7.45
C ASN A 290 13.51 -0.23 -6.31
N ARG A 291 13.51 -1.55 -6.09
CA ARG A 291 14.33 -2.18 -5.04
C ARG A 291 15.82 -2.35 -5.38
N ARG A 292 16.23 -2.14 -6.64
CA ARG A 292 17.61 -2.39 -7.11
C ARG A 292 18.61 -1.33 -6.69
N HIS A 293 18.19 -0.27 -5.98
CA HIS A 293 19.05 0.80 -5.49
C HIS A 293 20.02 0.41 -4.35
N ARG A 294 20.41 -0.87 -4.26
CA ARG A 294 21.41 -1.43 -3.34
C ARG A 294 21.21 -1.01 -1.87
N ARG A 295 19.96 -0.80 -1.46
CA ARG A 295 19.61 -0.60 -0.06
C ARG A 295 19.57 -1.96 0.62
N ALA A 296 19.97 -1.98 1.89
CA ALA A 296 20.03 -3.23 2.63
C ALA A 296 18.64 -3.78 2.95
N LEU A 297 17.64 -2.90 2.99
CA LEU A 297 16.23 -3.19 3.24
C LEU A 297 15.38 -2.58 2.13
N TYR A 298 14.26 -3.23 1.81
CA TYR A 298 13.28 -2.75 0.84
C TYR A 298 11.89 -3.28 1.17
N TYR A 299 10.86 -2.67 0.61
CA TYR A 299 9.51 -3.24 0.64
C TYR A 299 9.30 -4.13 -0.58
N ASP A 300 8.96 -5.41 -0.38
CA ASP A 300 8.83 -6.37 -1.48
C ASP A 300 7.47 -6.25 -2.17
N TYR A 301 7.28 -5.12 -2.88
CA TYR A 301 6.07 -4.86 -3.65
C TYR A 301 5.67 -6.02 -4.57
N PRO A 302 6.58 -6.66 -5.35
CA PRO A 302 6.21 -7.81 -6.16
C PRO A 302 5.60 -8.97 -5.36
N ALA A 303 6.09 -9.26 -4.16
CA ALA A 303 5.54 -10.30 -3.30
C ALA A 303 4.13 -9.95 -2.82
N LEU A 304 3.93 -8.76 -2.23
CA LEU A 304 2.61 -8.30 -1.78
C LEU A 304 1.60 -8.27 -2.93
N LEU A 305 1.95 -7.57 -4.02
CA LEU A 305 1.03 -7.31 -5.11
C LEU A 305 0.73 -8.59 -5.90
N GLY A 306 1.70 -9.52 -5.97
CA GLY A 306 1.49 -10.86 -6.49
C GLY A 306 0.44 -11.64 -5.71
N GLU A 307 0.48 -11.58 -4.37
CA GLU A 307 -0.55 -12.19 -3.51
C GLU A 307 -1.95 -11.57 -3.70
N LEU A 308 -2.01 -10.28 -4.03
CA LEU A 308 -3.25 -9.60 -4.41
C LEU A 308 -3.70 -9.91 -5.85
N GLY A 309 -2.89 -10.60 -6.66
CA GLY A 309 -3.21 -11.01 -8.03
C GLY A 309 -2.71 -10.08 -9.13
N PHE A 310 -1.91 -9.05 -8.82
CA PHE A 310 -1.32 -8.19 -9.86
C PHE A 310 -0.23 -8.94 -10.63
N GLY A 311 -0.43 -9.09 -11.94
CA GLY A 311 0.55 -9.73 -12.82
C GLY A 311 1.57 -8.78 -13.44
N ARG A 312 1.39 -7.46 -13.27
CA ARG A 312 2.13 -6.44 -14.05
C ARG A 312 2.63 -5.29 -13.17
N VAL A 313 3.54 -5.63 -12.26
CA VAL A 313 4.25 -4.67 -11.39
C VAL A 313 5.47 -4.11 -12.12
N ILE A 314 5.59 -2.78 -12.20
CA ILE A 314 6.69 -2.07 -12.85
C ILE A 314 7.44 -1.27 -11.79
N GLU A 315 8.71 -1.62 -11.57
CA GLU A 315 9.59 -0.91 -10.65
C GLU A 315 10.26 0.28 -11.38
N LEU A 316 10.06 1.52 -10.92
CA LEU A 316 10.73 2.70 -11.46
C LEU A 316 11.77 3.26 -10.48
N ALA A 317 13.03 3.37 -10.94
CA ALA A 317 14.10 4.05 -10.23
C ALA A 317 14.01 5.58 -10.44
N HIS A 318 14.66 6.35 -9.56
CA HIS A 318 14.68 7.81 -9.66
C HIS A 318 15.19 8.26 -11.03
N GLY A 319 14.42 9.14 -11.69
CA GLY A 319 14.69 9.64 -13.04
C GLY A 319 14.15 8.77 -14.19
N GLU A 320 13.72 7.54 -13.92
CA GLU A 320 12.97 6.72 -14.87
C GLU A 320 11.52 7.20 -15.00
N SER A 321 10.87 6.83 -16.11
CA SER A 321 9.54 7.32 -16.42
C SER A 321 8.65 6.28 -17.07
N TRP A 322 7.36 6.34 -16.75
CA TRP A 322 6.30 5.65 -17.47
C TRP A 322 5.64 6.60 -18.47
N SER A 323 5.79 6.32 -19.76
CA SER A 323 5.32 7.19 -20.83
C SER A 323 3.85 6.95 -21.19
N PHE A 324 3.17 8.03 -21.57
CA PHE A 324 1.85 8.00 -22.20
C PHE A 324 1.82 8.97 -23.39
N ASP A 325 0.74 8.99 -24.16
CA ASP A 325 0.66 9.86 -25.33
C ASP A 325 0.70 11.35 -24.93
N GLY A 326 1.73 12.08 -25.35
CA GLY A 326 1.93 13.50 -25.03
C GLY A 326 2.61 13.80 -23.70
N GLY A 327 3.08 12.80 -22.94
CA GLY A 327 3.72 13.04 -21.65
C GLY A 327 4.28 11.79 -20.97
N ALA A 328 4.64 11.95 -19.70
CA ALA A 328 5.11 10.84 -18.87
C ALA A 328 4.87 11.12 -17.38
N VAL A 329 4.87 10.06 -16.58
CA VAL A 329 5.02 10.12 -15.12
C VAL A 329 6.46 9.72 -14.79
N VAL A 330 7.20 10.60 -14.11
CA VAL A 330 8.63 10.43 -13.80
C VAL A 330 8.79 10.14 -12.32
N ALA A 331 9.57 9.13 -11.97
CA ALA A 331 9.93 8.85 -10.58
C ALA A 331 10.94 9.89 -10.09
N VAL A 332 10.65 10.50 -8.94
CA VAL A 332 11.42 11.60 -8.35
C VAL A 332 11.93 11.14 -6.98
N PRO A 333 13.16 11.50 -6.58
CA PRO A 333 13.68 11.20 -5.25
C PRO A 333 12.74 11.65 -4.13
N PHE A 334 12.45 10.71 -3.23
CA PHE A 334 11.74 10.94 -1.97
C PHE A 334 12.76 11.17 -0.85
N PHE A 335 12.50 12.14 0.01
CA PHE A 335 13.33 12.46 1.18
C PHE A 335 12.47 12.47 2.45
N GLY A 336 13.09 12.30 3.62
CA GLY A 336 12.37 12.47 4.87
C GLY A 336 11.41 11.32 5.17
N GLU A 337 10.39 11.62 5.98
CA GLU A 337 9.40 10.70 6.57
C GLU A 337 9.93 9.54 7.42
N ASP A 338 9.78 9.64 8.74
CA ASP A 338 10.34 8.65 9.65
C ASP A 338 9.65 7.27 9.55
N PRO A 339 10.41 6.16 9.68
CA PRO A 339 11.83 6.10 10.06
C PRO A 339 12.77 6.29 8.84
N CYS A 340 13.27 7.51 8.62
CA CYS A 340 14.02 7.91 7.42
C CYS A 340 15.39 7.26 7.35
N ASP A 341 15.87 6.77 8.50
CA ASP A 341 17.21 6.18 8.65
C ASP A 341 17.28 4.76 8.08
N ILE A 342 16.14 4.13 7.76
CA ILE A 342 16.09 2.79 7.16
C ILE A 342 16.39 2.85 5.64
N GLU A 343 16.38 4.04 5.06
CA GLU A 343 16.68 4.32 3.64
C GLU A 343 15.92 3.42 2.66
N MET A 344 14.66 3.09 2.97
CA MET A 344 13.83 2.27 2.10
C MET A 344 13.61 2.97 0.74
N PRO A 345 13.56 2.23 -0.38
CA PRO A 345 13.28 2.82 -1.68
C PRO A 345 11.87 3.43 -1.75
N ARG A 346 11.80 4.73 -2.00
CA ARG A 346 10.55 5.52 -2.08
C ARG A 346 10.62 6.50 -3.25
N ASN A 347 9.47 6.85 -3.82
CA ASN A 347 9.34 7.75 -4.95
C ASN A 347 8.31 8.85 -4.67
N CYS A 348 8.64 10.08 -5.06
CA CYS A 348 7.64 11.04 -5.51
C CYS A 348 7.39 10.85 -7.01
N TYR A 349 6.35 11.47 -7.58
CA TYR A 349 6.09 11.40 -9.02
C TYR A 349 5.84 12.77 -9.64
N LEU A 350 6.53 13.08 -10.75
CA LEU A 350 6.22 14.23 -11.60
C LEU A 350 5.37 13.77 -12.79
N ILE A 351 4.16 14.28 -12.89
CA ILE A 351 3.33 14.16 -14.09
C ILE A 351 3.70 15.30 -15.03
N SER A 352 4.35 15.00 -16.15
CA SER A 352 4.70 15.95 -17.20
C SER A 352 3.78 15.73 -18.39
N ASP A 353 2.77 16.59 -18.58
CA ASP A 353 1.74 16.41 -19.60
C ASP A 353 1.54 17.69 -20.42
N ARG A 354 1.95 17.69 -21.70
CA ARG A 354 1.67 18.76 -22.69
C ARG A 354 1.87 20.19 -22.16
N GLY A 355 2.98 20.43 -21.47
CA GLY A 355 3.35 21.75 -20.95
C GLY A 355 2.76 22.11 -19.58
N ARG A 356 2.02 21.20 -18.93
CA ARG A 356 1.56 21.34 -17.55
C ARG A 356 2.16 20.23 -16.69
N ASN A 357 2.96 20.63 -15.70
CA ASN A 357 3.65 19.70 -14.82
C ASN A 357 3.03 19.73 -13.42
N THR A 358 2.75 18.55 -12.86
CA THR A 358 2.22 18.37 -11.51
C THR A 358 3.14 17.46 -10.71
N LEU A 359 3.64 17.93 -9.56
CA LEU A 359 4.47 17.12 -8.67
C LEU A 359 3.60 16.53 -7.55
N VAL A 360 3.51 15.20 -7.53
CA VAL A 360 2.95 14.39 -6.44
C VAL A 360 4.09 14.08 -5.47
N HIS A 361 4.23 14.94 -4.46
CA HIS A 361 5.33 14.93 -3.49
C HIS A 361 5.00 14.14 -2.22
N VAL A 362 3.71 13.98 -1.90
CA VAL A 362 3.21 13.21 -0.74
C VAL A 362 3.95 13.56 0.54
N ASP A 363 4.41 12.56 1.28
CA ASP A 363 5.15 12.65 2.53
C ASP A 363 6.65 12.82 2.31
N SER A 364 7.12 13.19 1.13
CA SER A 364 8.51 13.62 1.05
C SER A 364 8.70 14.94 1.79
N GLY A 365 9.84 15.09 2.44
CA GLY A 365 10.24 16.27 3.18
C GLY A 365 11.72 16.27 3.57
N PRO A 366 12.18 17.27 4.33
CA PRO A 366 13.57 17.32 4.76
C PRO A 366 13.93 16.13 5.66
N THR A 367 15.09 15.53 5.43
CA THR A 367 15.65 14.53 6.36
C THR A 367 16.22 15.20 7.61
N ASN A 368 16.48 14.42 8.65
CA ASN A 368 17.07 14.90 9.91
C ASN A 368 18.50 15.47 9.75
N ASN A 369 19.26 15.02 8.74
CA ASN A 369 20.55 15.62 8.37
C ASN A 369 20.42 16.81 7.39
N GLY A 370 19.18 17.25 7.13
CA GLY A 370 18.86 18.46 6.39
C GLY A 370 18.90 18.33 4.88
N ARG A 371 18.95 17.11 4.31
CA ARG A 371 18.81 16.88 2.86
C ARG A 371 17.35 17.07 2.45
N SER A 372 17.12 17.53 1.22
CA SER A 372 15.77 17.70 0.67
C SER A 372 15.82 17.83 -0.85
N ALA A 373 14.68 17.65 -1.52
CA ALA A 373 14.58 17.83 -2.98
C ALA A 373 15.05 19.22 -3.46
N VAL A 374 14.92 20.26 -2.62
CA VAL A 374 15.41 21.61 -2.93
C VAL A 374 16.93 21.70 -2.77
N LYS A 375 17.48 21.27 -1.63
CA LYS A 375 18.92 21.38 -1.35
C LYS A 375 19.78 20.48 -2.24
N GLU A 376 19.22 19.37 -2.68
CA GLU A 376 19.89 18.41 -3.57
C GLU A 376 19.71 18.79 -5.06
N GLY A 377 19.09 19.93 -5.37
CA GLY A 377 18.92 20.42 -6.74
C GLY A 377 17.91 19.62 -7.59
N VAL A 378 17.14 18.71 -6.98
CA VAL A 378 16.16 17.87 -7.68
C VAL A 378 15.09 18.74 -8.33
N ILE A 379 14.54 19.72 -7.61
CA ILE A 379 13.50 20.61 -8.16
C ILE A 379 14.04 21.43 -9.34
N ASP A 380 15.25 21.97 -9.23
CA ASP A 380 15.90 22.73 -10.30
C ASP A 380 16.14 21.87 -11.54
N GLU A 381 16.55 20.61 -11.36
CA GLU A 381 16.70 19.66 -12.45
C GLU A 381 15.37 19.35 -13.14
N LEU A 382 14.30 19.11 -12.37
CA LEU A 382 12.96 18.86 -12.91
C LEU A 382 12.48 20.06 -13.73
N VAL A 383 12.61 21.28 -13.20
CA VAL A 383 12.20 22.51 -13.91
C VAL A 383 13.04 22.72 -15.18
N ARG A 384 14.35 22.51 -15.11
CA ARG A 384 15.25 22.61 -16.28
C ARG A 384 14.89 21.61 -17.37
N ARG A 385 14.49 20.38 -17.00
CA ARG A 385 14.24 19.29 -17.94
C ARG A 385 12.82 19.27 -18.50
N TYR A 386 11.82 19.52 -17.67
CA TYR A 386 10.41 19.37 -18.01
C TYR A 386 9.65 20.71 -18.11
N GLY A 387 10.24 21.80 -17.62
CA GLY A 387 9.58 23.11 -17.51
C GLY A 387 8.95 23.34 -16.13
N PRO A 388 8.31 24.51 -15.93
CA PRO A 388 7.80 24.91 -14.62
C PRO A 388 6.78 23.93 -14.05
N ILE A 389 6.85 23.67 -12.75
CA ILE A 389 5.88 22.86 -12.01
C ILE A 389 4.69 23.75 -11.67
N ALA A 390 3.54 23.49 -12.27
CA ALA A 390 2.33 24.29 -12.13
C ALA A 390 1.54 23.95 -10.86
N THR A 391 1.60 22.69 -10.43
CA THR A 391 0.86 22.20 -9.27
C THR A 391 1.75 21.30 -8.41
N LEU A 392 1.66 21.42 -7.08
CA LEU A 392 2.36 20.60 -6.11
C LEU A 392 1.35 20.02 -5.11
N PHE A 393 1.34 18.69 -4.96
CA PHE A 393 0.64 17.98 -3.90
C PHE A 393 1.65 17.48 -2.89
N ALA A 394 1.75 18.15 -1.75
CA ALA A 394 2.69 17.85 -0.67
C ALA A 394 1.98 17.91 0.68
N SER A 395 2.45 17.14 1.66
CA SER A 395 1.96 17.27 3.03
C SER A 395 2.45 18.58 3.67
N GLN A 396 1.61 19.22 4.50
CA GLN A 396 1.94 20.49 5.16
C GLN A 396 2.81 20.32 6.42
N GLN A 397 2.93 19.09 6.94
CA GLN A 397 3.57 18.81 8.22
C GLN A 397 4.42 17.54 8.12
N GLN A 398 5.66 17.71 7.71
CA GLN A 398 6.72 16.85 8.23
C GLN A 398 7.42 17.65 9.32
N LEU A 399 7.02 17.41 10.56
CA LEU A 399 7.72 17.97 11.71
C LEU A 399 9.18 17.54 11.58
N GLN A 400 10.12 18.49 11.73
CA GLN A 400 11.48 18.09 12.08
C GLN A 400 11.36 17.24 13.33
N GLU A 401 11.80 15.98 13.25
CA GLU A 401 11.91 15.14 14.41
C GLU A 401 12.77 15.90 15.42
N VAL A 402 12.24 16.14 16.62
CA VAL A 402 13.04 16.71 17.70
C VAL A 402 13.97 15.60 18.18
N ARG A 403 15.07 15.39 17.46
CA ARG A 403 16.19 14.61 17.98
C ARG A 403 16.77 15.43 19.13
N THR A 404 16.68 14.87 20.33
CA THR A 404 17.51 15.35 21.44
C THR A 404 18.95 14.98 21.12
N TYR A 405 19.70 15.96 20.63
CA TYR A 405 21.16 15.90 20.50
C TYR A 405 21.84 15.85 21.86
#